data_AF-A0A3B9WLH5-F1
#
_entry.id   AF-A0A3B9WLH5-F1
#
_cell.length_a   1.000
_cell.length_b   1.000
_cell.length_c   1.000
_cell.angle_alpha   90.00
_cell.angle_beta   90.00
_cell.angle_gamma   90.00
#
_symmetry.space_group_name_H-M   'P 1'
#
loop_
_entity.id
_entity.type
_entity.pdbx_description
1 polymer ?
#
loop_
_entity_poly.entity_id
_entity_poly.type
_entity_poly.pdbx_seq_one_letter_code
_entity_poly.pdbx_strand_id
1 'polypeptide(L)'
;MVKHLRSISELGTDGVARILKLTESMAEINTRSVPKVPALRGKTVVSLFFEDSTRTRLSFETAAKRLSAETMNFSVSISSVNKGESLRDTIETITDMGV
;
A
#
# COMPACT_ATOMS: atom_id res chain seq x y z
N MET A 1 13.90 11.44 -1.98
CA MET A 1 12.99 10.28 -1.89
C MET A 1 11.95 10.42 -2.99
N VAL A 2 11.59 9.35 -3.69
CA VAL A 2 10.52 9.41 -4.68
C VAL A 2 9.18 9.57 -3.96
N LYS A 3 8.36 10.53 -4.39
CA LYS A 3 7.02 10.76 -3.83
C LYS A 3 6.04 9.67 -4.27
N HIS A 4 6.22 9.16 -5.49
CA HIS A 4 5.44 8.09 -6.10
C HIS A 4 6.40 7.09 -6.74
N LEU A 5 6.03 5.81 -6.75
CA LEU A 5 6.77 4.75 -7.44
C LEU A 5 5.83 4.10 -8.45
N ARG A 6 5.92 4.51 -9.72
CA ARG A 6 5.06 3.99 -10.80
C ARG A 6 5.81 3.02 -11.71
N SER A 7 7.12 3.20 -11.84
CA SER A 7 8.03 2.33 -12.57
C SER A 7 9.34 2.12 -11.82
N ILE A 8 9.95 0.94 -11.96
CA ILE A 8 11.28 0.64 -11.41
C ILE A 8 12.37 1.55 -12.00
N SER A 9 12.17 2.05 -13.23
CA SER A 9 13.12 2.96 -13.88
C SER A 9 13.27 4.29 -13.14
N GLU A 10 12.27 4.70 -12.34
CA GLU A 10 12.32 5.94 -11.54
C GLU A 10 13.28 5.85 -10.35
N LEU A 11 13.70 4.63 -9.98
CA LEU A 11 14.57 4.40 -8.83
C LEU A 11 16.06 4.52 -9.18
N GLY A 12 16.42 4.20 -10.42
CA GLY A 12 17.81 3.90 -10.80
C GLY A 12 18.39 2.71 -10.02
N THR A 13 19.60 2.30 -10.37
CA THR A 13 20.26 1.16 -9.73
C THR A 13 20.43 1.34 -8.22
N ASP A 14 20.83 2.54 -7.78
CA ASP A 14 21.02 2.82 -6.36
C ASP A 14 19.71 2.81 -5.57
N GLY A 15 18.60 3.26 -6.18
CA GLY A 15 17.29 3.22 -5.54
C GLY A 15 16.80 1.79 -5.35
N VAL A 16 16.98 0.94 -6.36
CA VAL A 16 16.68 -0.50 -6.27
C VAL A 16 17.53 -1.14 -5.18
N ALA A 17 18.84 -0.91 -5.16
CA ALA A 17 19.73 -1.46 -4.15
C ALA A 17 19.33 -1.05 -2.72
N ARG A 18 18.91 0.21 -2.52
CA ARG A 18 18.41 0.69 -1.23
C ARG A 18 17.13 -0.02 -0.80
N ILE A 19 16.17 -0.24 -1.71
CA ILE A 19 14.91 -0.96 -1.39
C ILE A 19 15.20 -2.42 -1.02
N LEU A 20 16.10 -3.09 -1.76
CA LEU A 20 16.48 -4.46 -1.46
C LEU A 20 17.15 -4.57 -0.08
N LYS A 21 18.08 -3.66 0.23
CA LYS A 21 18.71 -3.58 1.55
C LYS A 21 17.69 -3.32 2.67
N LEU A 22 16.73 -2.43 2.45
CA LEU A 22 15.65 -2.19 3.42
C LEU A 22 14.78 -3.44 3.64
N THR A 23 14.59 -4.25 2.60
CA THR A 23 13.80 -5.48 2.65
C THR A 23 14.41 -6.49 3.63
N GLU A 24 15.74 -6.56 3.73
CA GLU A 24 16.43 -7.42 4.71
C GLU A 24 16.04 -7.06 6.15
N SER A 25 16.12 -5.78 6.52
CA SER A 25 15.70 -5.31 7.86
C SER A 25 14.21 -5.51 8.11
N MET A 26 13.37 -5.36 7.08
CA MET A 26 11.92 -5.59 7.21
C MET A 26 11.59 -7.08 7.33
N ALA A 27 12.40 -7.97 6.75
CA ALA A 27 12.22 -9.41 6.88
C ALA A 27 12.37 -9.87 8.34
N GLU A 28 13.26 -9.24 9.11
CA GLU A 28 13.43 -9.52 10.55
C GLU A 28 12.18 -9.24 11.38
N ILE A 29 11.30 -8.33 10.96
CA ILE A 29 10.02 -8.09 11.66
C ILE A 29 9.18 -9.37 11.66
N ASN A 30 9.27 -10.17 10.60
CA ASN A 30 8.47 -11.37 10.43
C ASN A 30 8.92 -12.54 11.32
N THR A 31 10.14 -12.48 11.87
CA THR A 31 10.69 -13.53 12.75
C THR A 31 10.41 -13.25 14.23
N ARG A 32 9.89 -12.06 14.56
CA ARG A 32 9.55 -11.68 15.94
C ARG A 32 8.32 -12.45 16.42
N SER A 33 8.27 -12.72 17.73
CA SER A 33 7.09 -13.31 18.38
C SER A 33 5.82 -12.47 18.17
N VAL A 34 5.98 -11.14 18.13
CA VAL A 34 4.96 -10.19 17.70
C VAL A 34 5.47 -9.47 16.46
N PRO A 35 5.00 -9.83 15.25
CA PRO A 35 5.48 -9.26 14.00
C PRO A 35 4.83 -7.89 13.73
N LYS A 36 4.99 -6.94 14.67
CA LYS A 36 4.48 -5.57 14.54
C LYS A 36 5.51 -4.55 15.00
N VAL A 37 5.61 -3.45 14.26
CA VAL A 37 6.38 -2.25 14.61
C VAL A 37 5.54 -1.01 14.33
N PRO A 38 5.69 0.09 15.09
CA PRO A 38 4.82 1.27 14.96
C PRO A 38 5.29 2.27 13.87
N ALA A 39 5.94 1.79 12.80
CA ALA A 39 6.57 2.67 11.80
C ALA A 39 5.57 3.51 11.00
N LEU A 40 4.33 3.02 10.83
CA LEU A 40 3.23 3.72 10.15
C LEU A 40 2.02 3.92 11.08
N ARG A 41 2.23 3.94 12.41
CA ARG A 41 1.14 4.17 13.36
C ARG A 41 0.45 5.50 13.09
N GLY A 42 -0.89 5.48 13.03
CA GLY A 42 -1.70 6.66 12.71
C GLY A 42 -1.70 7.03 11.22
N LYS A 43 -1.18 6.16 10.35
CA LYS A 43 -1.33 6.26 8.90
C LYS A 43 -2.32 5.22 8.40
N THR A 44 -3.06 5.58 7.37
CA THR A 44 -3.98 4.67 6.68
C THR A 44 -3.41 4.34 5.31
N VAL A 45 -3.35 3.06 4.97
CA VAL A 45 -2.95 2.56 3.64
C VAL A 45 -4.19 2.09 2.91
N VAL A 46 -4.48 2.77 1.80
CA VAL A 46 -5.62 2.43 0.94
C VAL A 46 -5.14 1.65 -0.26
N SER A 47 -5.75 0.49 -0.51
CA SER A 47 -5.50 -0.31 -1.71
C SER A 47 -6.70 -0.23 -2.65
N LEU A 48 -6.46 0.19 -3.89
CA LEU A 48 -7.44 0.27 -4.95
C LEU A 48 -7.12 -0.76 -6.03
N PHE A 49 -8.01 -1.75 -6.21
CA PHE A 49 -7.86 -2.81 -7.21
C PHE A 49 -8.99 -2.77 -8.23
N PHE A 50 -8.63 -2.67 -9.52
CA PHE A 50 -9.54 -2.76 -10.67
C PHE A 50 -9.72 -4.18 -11.18
N GLU A 51 -8.79 -5.06 -10.83
CA GLU A 51 -8.76 -6.46 -11.22
C GLU A 51 -8.45 -7.32 -9.99
N ASP A 52 -8.95 -8.55 -9.98
CA ASP A 52 -8.73 -9.48 -8.89
C ASP A 52 -7.23 -9.81 -8.74
N SER A 53 -6.67 -9.51 -7.57
CA SER A 53 -5.27 -9.81 -7.25
C SER A 53 -5.07 -10.27 -5.82
N THR A 54 -5.03 -11.59 -5.63
CA THR A 54 -4.87 -12.21 -4.30
C THR A 54 -3.47 -11.95 -3.72
N ARG A 55 -2.42 -12.17 -4.51
CA ARG A 55 -1.02 -12.06 -4.02
C ARG A 55 -0.66 -10.63 -3.64
N THR A 56 -0.98 -9.66 -4.49
CA THR A 56 -0.64 -8.25 -4.24
C THR A 56 -1.43 -7.70 -3.07
N ARG A 57 -2.75 -7.92 -3.04
CA ARG A 57 -3.62 -7.43 -1.96
C ARG A 57 -3.17 -7.94 -0.59
N LEU A 58 -3.01 -9.26 -0.45
CA LEU A 58 -2.61 -9.86 0.83
C LEU A 58 -1.22 -9.39 1.27
N SER A 59 -0.30 -9.20 0.34
CA SER A 59 1.06 -8.73 0.65
C SER A 59 1.06 -7.29 1.18
N PHE A 60 0.36 -6.37 0.50
CA PHE A 60 0.26 -4.97 0.92
C PHE A 60 -0.50 -4.83 2.24
N GLU A 61 -1.63 -5.52 2.40
CA GLU A 61 -2.42 -5.49 3.63
C GLU A 61 -1.62 -6.03 4.82
N THR A 62 -0.91 -7.15 4.62
CA THR A 62 -0.06 -7.74 5.66
C THR A 62 1.09 -6.80 6.03
N ALA A 63 1.78 -6.22 5.03
CA ALA A 63 2.87 -5.29 5.27
C ALA A 63 2.40 -4.05 6.06
N ALA A 64 1.30 -3.42 5.64
CA ALA A 64 0.73 -2.27 6.34
C ALA A 64 0.36 -2.58 7.80
N LYS A 65 -0.32 -3.72 8.05
CA LYS A 65 -0.68 -4.17 9.41
C LYS A 65 0.55 -4.46 10.27
N ARG A 66 1.61 -5.05 9.70
CA ARG A 66 2.89 -5.27 10.41
C ARG A 66 3.59 -3.97 10.76
N LEU A 67 3.38 -2.92 9.98
CA LEU A 67 3.88 -1.56 10.27
C LEU A 67 2.91 -0.73 11.12
N SER A 68 1.86 -1.35 11.67
CA SER A 68 0.82 -0.72 12.50
C SER A 68 0.02 0.38 11.80
N ALA A 69 -0.09 0.32 10.48
CA ALA A 69 -1.01 1.16 9.73
C ALA A 69 -2.44 0.57 9.75
N GLU A 70 -3.43 1.45 9.65
CA GLU A 70 -4.79 1.06 9.30
C GLU A 70 -4.85 0.72 7.81
N THR A 71 -5.72 -0.21 7.42
CA THR A 71 -5.85 -0.65 6.02
C THR A 71 -7.27 -0.52 5.52
N MET A 72 -7.44 0.08 4.34
CA MET A 72 -8.72 0.13 3.63
C MET A 72 -8.56 -0.49 2.24
N ASN A 73 -9.51 -1.34 1.84
CA ASN A 73 -9.50 -1.99 0.54
C ASN A 73 -10.74 -1.55 -0.24
N PHE A 74 -10.53 -0.97 -1.42
CA PHE A 74 -11.59 -0.62 -2.35
C PHE A 74 -11.53 -1.53 -3.57
N SER A 75 -12.59 -2.32 -3.75
CA SER A 75 -12.79 -3.13 -4.94
C SER A 75 -13.66 -2.36 -5.92
N VAL A 76 -13.10 -1.99 -7.07
CA VAL A 76 -13.80 -1.14 -8.04
C VAL A 76 -15.04 -1.86 -8.60
N SER A 77 -14.97 -3.19 -8.71
CA SER A 77 -16.08 -4.08 -9.12
C SER A 77 -17.35 -3.97 -8.25
N ILE A 78 -17.23 -3.48 -7.01
CA ILE A 78 -18.36 -3.31 -6.08
C ILE A 78 -18.67 -1.82 -5.83
N SER A 79 -17.77 -0.93 -6.27
CA SER A 79 -17.87 0.51 -6.03
C SER A 79 -18.72 1.25 -7.08
N SER A 80 -19.15 2.46 -6.73
CA SER A 80 -19.92 3.38 -7.57
C SER A 80 -19.26 3.77 -8.89
N VAL A 81 -17.97 3.44 -9.11
CA VAL A 81 -17.29 3.56 -10.42
C VAL A 81 -18.05 2.82 -11.52
N ASN A 82 -18.65 1.66 -11.21
CA ASN A 82 -19.48 0.93 -12.18
C ASN A 82 -20.79 1.66 -12.56
N LYS A 83 -21.18 2.70 -11.81
CA LYS A 83 -22.34 3.56 -12.10
C LYS A 83 -21.96 4.83 -12.86
N GLY A 84 -20.73 4.95 -13.35
CA GLY A 84 -20.26 6.09 -14.14
C GLY A 84 -19.55 7.18 -13.33
N GLU A 85 -19.19 6.91 -12.07
CA GLU A 85 -18.32 7.78 -11.28
C GLU A 85 -16.88 7.71 -11.82
N SER A 86 -16.23 8.87 -11.98
CA SER A 86 -14.87 8.88 -12.52
C SER A 86 -13.87 8.41 -11.46
N LEU A 87 -12.75 7.82 -11.90
CA LEU A 87 -11.64 7.46 -11.00
C LEU A 87 -11.19 8.65 -10.14
N ARG A 88 -11.27 9.85 -10.69
CA ARG A 88 -10.94 11.07 -9.97
C ARG A 88 -11.88 11.30 -8.79
N ASP A 89 -13.19 11.17 -9.00
CA ASP A 89 -14.19 11.36 -7.94
C ASP A 89 -14.03 10.31 -6.84
N THR A 90 -13.68 9.08 -7.20
CA THR A 90 -13.34 8.03 -6.22
C THR A 90 -12.10 8.40 -5.39
N ILE A 91 -11.05 8.94 -6.02
CA ILE A 91 -9.83 9.38 -5.31
C ILE A 91 -10.14 10.59 -4.42
N GLU A 92 -10.95 11.54 -4.89
CA GLU A 92 -11.40 12.70 -4.12
C GLU A 92 -12.21 12.25 -2.89
N THR A 93 -13.15 11.32 -3.06
CA THR A 93 -13.91 10.72 -1.94
C THR A 93 -13.00 10.07 -0.90
N ILE A 94 -11.99 9.30 -1.34
CA ILE A 94 -11.02 8.68 -0.41
C ILE A 94 -10.21 9.73 0.34
N THR A 95 -9.84 10.82 -0.34
CA THR A 95 -9.09 11.93 0.26
C THR A 95 -9.94 12.66 1.31
N ASP A 96 -11.22 12.87 1.03
CA ASP A 96 -12.17 13.52 1.94
C ASP A 96 -12.46 12.70 3.21
N MET A 97 -12.25 11.38 3.16
CA MET A 97 -12.30 10.50 4.35
C MET A 97 -11.11 10.72 5.31
N GLY A 98 -10.17 11.62 4.99
CA GLY A 98 -9.06 11.99 5.86
C GLY A 98 -7.90 10.99 5.85
N VAL A 99 -7.75 10.26 4.75
CA VAL A 99 -6.63 9.32 4.51
C VAL A 99 -5.42 10.04 3.91
#